data_AF-A0AAV6D7M7-F1
#
_entry.id   AF-A0AAV6D7M7-F1
#
_cell.length_a   1.000
_cell.length_b   1.000
_cell.length_c   1.000
_cell.angle_alpha   90.00
_cell.angle_beta   90.00
_cell.angle_gamma   90.00
#
_symmetry.space_group_name_H-M   'P 1'
#
loop_
_entity.id
_entity.type
_entity.pdbx_description
1 polymer ?
#
loop_
_entity_poly.entity_id
_entity_poly.type
_entity_poly.pdbx_seq_one_letter_code
_entity_poly.pdbx_strand_id
1 'polypeptide(L)'
;MAQDSTQPPHATRFVETTRGLLSYSQLAPLLGERVLKIQQDIEDALFANRPLDESLLLDFHRGISGDLTPDWAGKFRDADVRVGEHHPPPPYQVSQRMRDYFGDLNARFTALDGENNPLLLELTGG
;
A
#
# COMPACT_ATOMS: atom_id res chain seq x y z
N MET A 1 10.91 -41.88 11.93
CA MET A 1 10.15 -40.77 12.58
C MET A 1 10.11 -39.64 11.58
N ALA A 2 8.93 -39.43 11.00
CA ALA A 2 8.71 -38.52 9.88
C ALA A 2 8.63 -37.07 10.36
N GLN A 3 9.28 -36.16 9.63
CA GLN A 3 8.83 -34.78 9.45
C GLN A 3 9.08 -34.42 7.99
N ASP A 4 8.15 -34.84 7.12
CA ASP A 4 8.00 -34.25 5.80
C ASP A 4 7.60 -32.79 5.98
N SER A 5 8.59 -31.90 5.94
CA SER A 5 8.36 -30.48 5.77
C SER A 5 7.88 -30.27 4.33
N THR A 6 6.59 -30.42 4.11
CA THR A 6 5.93 -30.09 2.84
C THR A 6 5.81 -28.58 2.72
N GLN A 7 6.95 -27.87 2.66
CA GLN A 7 6.97 -26.47 2.26
C GLN A 7 7.10 -26.44 0.73
N PRO A 8 6.06 -26.01 -0.02
CA PRO A 8 6.15 -25.94 -1.47
C PRO A 8 7.17 -24.87 -1.88
N PRO A 9 8.11 -25.17 -2.79
CA PRO A 9 8.91 -24.13 -3.42
C PRO A 9 7.96 -23.23 -4.25
N HIS A 10 8.23 -21.92 -4.30
CA HIS A 10 7.38 -20.83 -4.83
C HIS A 10 6.39 -20.19 -3.83
N ALA A 11 6.89 -19.82 -2.64
CA ALA A 11 6.15 -19.13 -1.60
C ALA A 11 5.79 -17.67 -1.98
N THR A 12 4.67 -17.50 -2.69
CA THR A 12 3.87 -16.24 -2.71
C THR A 12 2.37 -16.54 -2.55
N ARG A 13 2.03 -17.75 -2.07
CA ARG A 13 0.63 -18.19 -1.92
C ARG A 13 0.11 -18.11 -0.51
N PHE A 14 0.99 -17.95 0.47
CA PHE A 14 0.67 -17.95 1.89
C PHE A 14 1.41 -16.84 2.61
N VAL A 15 0.76 -16.28 3.62
CA VAL A 15 1.24 -15.14 4.41
C VAL A 15 1.09 -15.51 5.89
N GLU A 16 2.14 -15.29 6.67
CA GLU A 16 2.07 -15.41 8.12
C GLU A 16 1.35 -14.18 8.69
N THR A 17 0.32 -14.45 9.49
CA THR A 17 -0.54 -13.41 10.09
C THR A 17 -0.77 -13.72 11.57
N THR A 18 -1.34 -12.77 12.30
CA THR A 18 -1.84 -12.97 13.68
C THR A 18 -2.89 -14.07 13.80
N ARG A 19 -3.52 -14.47 12.68
CA ARG A 19 -4.49 -15.58 12.60
C ARG A 19 -3.86 -16.89 12.12
N GLY A 20 -2.53 -16.96 12.09
CA GLY A 20 -1.76 -18.08 11.53
C GLY A 20 -1.46 -17.88 10.04
N LEU A 21 -1.11 -18.98 9.37
CA LEU A 21 -0.77 -18.97 7.94
C LEU A 21 -2.04 -18.92 7.08
N LEU A 22 -2.24 -17.85 6.33
CA LEU A 22 -3.39 -17.67 5.43
C LEU A 22 -2.95 -17.75 3.98
N SER A 23 -3.76 -18.40 3.13
CA SER A 23 -3.59 -18.31 1.69
C SER A 23 -4.00 -16.92 1.19
N TYR A 24 -3.57 -16.55 -0.02
CA TYR A 24 -4.02 -15.30 -0.63
C TYR A 24 -5.56 -15.22 -0.77
N SER A 25 -6.24 -16.31 -1.11
CA SER A 25 -7.70 -16.34 -1.23
C SER A 25 -8.42 -16.17 0.11
N GLN A 26 -7.78 -16.55 1.21
CA GLN A 26 -8.29 -16.32 2.56
C GLN A 26 -7.96 -14.91 3.06
N LEU A 27 -6.80 -14.37 2.69
CA LEU A 27 -6.33 -13.05 3.11
C LEU A 27 -7.05 -11.91 2.39
N ALA A 28 -7.23 -12.02 1.07
CA ALA A 28 -7.81 -10.98 0.22
C ALA A 28 -9.16 -10.42 0.71
N PRO A 29 -10.17 -11.24 1.08
CA PRO A 29 -11.44 -10.69 1.58
C PRO A 29 -11.29 -9.92 2.89
N LEU A 30 -10.39 -10.36 3.79
CA LEU A 30 -10.13 -9.68 5.06
C LEU A 30 -9.50 -8.30 4.86
N LEU A 31 -8.54 -8.20 3.93
CA LEU A 31 -7.96 -6.91 3.55
C LEU A 31 -8.99 -6.03 2.84
N GLY A 32 -9.83 -6.61 1.98
CA GLY A 32 -10.89 -5.92 1.25
C GLY A 32 -11.87 -5.19 2.18
N GLU A 33 -12.31 -5.82 3.27
CA GLU A 33 -13.16 -5.17 4.28
C GLU A 33 -12.52 -3.92 4.89
N ARG A 34 -11.20 -3.95 5.14
CA ARG A 34 -10.46 -2.80 5.69
C ARG A 34 -10.23 -1.70 4.66
N VAL A 35 -10.00 -2.07 3.40
CA VAL A 35 -9.93 -1.12 2.28
C VAL A 35 -11.25 -0.37 2.15
N LEU A 36 -12.39 -1.07 2.17
CA LEU A 36 -13.72 -0.44 2.11
C LEU A 36 -13.95 0.54 3.26
N LYS A 37 -13.50 0.19 4.48
CA LYS A 37 -13.59 1.10 5.63
C LYS A 37 -12.78 2.38 5.43
N ILE A 38 -11.54 2.27 4.94
CA ILE A 38 -10.72 3.46 4.68
C ILE A 38 -11.30 4.30 3.54
N GLN A 39 -11.85 3.67 2.50
CA GLN A 39 -12.55 4.40 1.44
C GLN A 39 -13.73 5.20 2.00
N GLN A 40 -14.56 4.60 2.87
CA GLN A 40 -15.63 5.33 3.55
C GLN A 40 -15.09 6.49 4.40
N ASP A 41 -13.99 6.28 5.14
CA ASP A 41 -13.36 7.34 5.95
C ASP A 41 -12.81 8.50 5.10
N ILE A 42 -12.36 8.21 3.87
CA ILE A 42 -11.97 9.23 2.89
C ILE A 42 -13.21 9.99 2.40
N GLU A 43 -14.29 9.29 2.05
CA GLU A 43 -15.56 9.90 1.62
C GLU A 43 -16.18 10.78 2.71
N ASP A 44 -16.08 10.36 3.97
CA ASP A 44 -16.51 11.10 5.16
C ASP A 44 -15.54 12.25 5.53
N ALA A 45 -14.55 12.52 4.68
CA ALA A 45 -13.57 13.59 4.82
C ALA A 45 -12.73 13.52 6.11
N LEU A 46 -12.58 12.35 6.73
CA LEU A 46 -11.83 12.19 7.98
C LEU A 46 -10.34 12.50 7.83
N PHE A 47 -9.82 12.43 6.60
CA PHE A 47 -8.42 12.75 6.29
C PHE A 47 -8.24 14.10 5.59
N ALA A 48 -9.29 14.91 5.43
CA ALA A 48 -9.24 16.14 4.63
C ALA A 48 -8.20 17.17 5.13
N ASN A 49 -7.88 17.15 6.43
CA ASN A 49 -6.88 18.04 7.03
C ASN A 49 -5.49 17.40 7.16
N ARG A 50 -5.29 16.18 6.65
CA ARG A 50 -3.99 15.50 6.66
C ARG A 50 -3.21 15.92 5.42
N PRO A 51 -1.88 16.13 5.53
CA PRO A 51 -1.04 16.33 4.36
C PRO A 51 -1.08 15.08 3.47
N LEU A 52 -1.08 15.28 2.16
CA LEU A 52 -0.95 14.20 1.19
C LEU A 52 0.53 13.83 1.04
N ASP A 53 1.02 13.00 1.95
CA ASP A 53 2.42 12.57 2.02
C ASP A 53 2.57 11.07 2.28
N GLU A 54 3.81 10.60 2.40
CA GLU A 54 4.07 9.19 2.67
C GLU A 54 3.57 8.74 4.04
N SER A 55 3.41 9.63 5.02
CA SER A 55 2.88 9.29 6.33
C SER A 55 1.41 8.87 6.23
N LEU A 56 0.62 9.57 5.42
CA LEU A 56 -0.77 9.23 5.16
C LEU A 56 -0.88 7.86 4.47
N LEU A 57 -0.01 7.59 3.48
CA LEU A 57 0.05 6.29 2.83
C LEU A 57 0.37 5.15 3.81
N LEU A 58 1.38 5.34 4.67
CA LEU A 58 1.76 4.33 5.66
C LEU A 58 0.66 4.13 6.72
N ASP A 59 -0.05 5.18 7.11
CA ASP A 59 -1.19 5.08 8.01
C ASP A 59 -2.34 4.29 7.37
N PHE A 60 -2.63 4.49 6.08
CA PHE A 60 -3.59 3.66 5.36
C PHE A 60 -3.13 2.20 5.29
N HIS A 61 -1.87 1.96 4.94
CA HIS A 61 -1.33 0.60 4.91
C HIS A 61 -1.43 -0.08 6.29
N ARG A 62 -1.20 0.66 7.37
CA ARG A 62 -1.43 0.17 8.74
C ARG A 62 -2.89 -0.11 9.03
N GLY A 63 -3.80 0.76 8.62
CA GLY A 63 -5.25 0.57 8.79
C GLY A 63 -5.78 -0.66 8.03
N ILE A 64 -5.22 -0.97 6.86
CA ILE A 64 -5.64 -2.10 6.02
C ILE A 64 -5.18 -3.44 6.61
N SER A 65 -3.95 -3.49 7.10
CA SER A 65 -3.25 -4.75 7.36
C SER A 65 -2.82 -4.95 8.82
N GLY A 66 -2.89 -3.92 9.66
CA GLY A 66 -2.28 -3.91 10.99
C GLY A 66 -2.79 -4.95 11.98
N ASP A 67 -4.05 -5.37 11.87
CA ASP A 67 -4.60 -6.44 12.73
C ASP A 67 -4.11 -7.83 12.31
N LEU A 68 -3.82 -8.02 11.03
CA LEU A 68 -3.36 -9.29 10.45
C LEU A 68 -1.84 -9.39 10.47
N THR A 69 -1.14 -8.29 10.23
CA THR A 69 0.29 -8.30 9.89
C THR A 69 1.04 -7.14 10.56
N PRO A 70 1.00 -7.04 11.90
CA PRO A 70 1.45 -5.85 12.64
C PRO A 70 2.94 -5.54 12.47
N ASP A 71 3.78 -6.54 12.21
CA ASP A 71 5.23 -6.34 12.11
C ASP A 71 5.65 -5.55 10.87
N TRP A 72 4.82 -5.55 9.82
CA TRP A 72 5.10 -4.93 8.52
C TRP A 72 4.07 -3.87 8.13
N ALA A 73 2.89 -3.87 8.74
CA ALA A 73 1.85 -2.88 8.51
C ALA A 73 2.34 -1.45 8.80
N GLY A 74 2.12 -0.56 7.83
CA GLY A 74 2.59 0.82 7.87
C GLY A 74 4.12 1.00 7.82
N LYS A 75 4.85 0.05 7.23
CA LYS A 75 6.28 0.18 6.96
C LYS A 75 6.55 0.00 5.46
N PHE A 76 7.59 0.65 4.96
CA PHE A 76 8.14 0.28 3.67
C PHE A 76 8.83 -1.07 3.76
N ARG A 77 8.80 -1.83 2.67
CA ARG A 77 9.53 -3.09 2.59
C ARG A 77 11.03 -2.86 2.76
N ASP A 78 11.67 -3.81 3.40
CA ASP A 78 13.11 -3.91 3.63
C ASP A 78 13.78 -4.99 2.77
N ALA A 79 13.00 -5.75 2.00
CA ALA A 79 13.46 -6.83 1.14
C ALA A 79 13.21 -6.54 -0.36
N ASP A 80 14.11 -7.04 -1.20
CA ASP A 80 13.95 -7.02 -2.66
C ASP A 80 12.74 -7.86 -3.08
N VAL A 81 11.98 -7.35 -4.04
CA VAL A 81 10.78 -8.00 -4.58
C VAL A 81 10.88 -8.03 -6.09
N ARG A 82 10.41 -9.11 -6.71
CA ARG A 82 10.27 -9.24 -8.17
C ARG A 82 8.86 -9.75 -8.50
N VAL A 83 8.22 -9.12 -9.47
CA VAL A 83 6.89 -9.54 -9.95
C VAL A 83 6.98 -9.84 -11.43
N GLY A 84 7.05 -11.12 -11.80
CA GLY A 84 7.37 -11.52 -13.17
C GLY A 84 8.74 -10.98 -13.58
N GLU A 85 8.78 -10.18 -14.65
CA GLU A 85 9.96 -9.47 -15.14
C GLU A 85 10.09 -8.03 -14.59
N HIS A 86 9.10 -7.55 -13.83
CA HIS A 86 9.16 -6.23 -13.22
C HIS A 86 10.09 -6.24 -12.01
N HIS A 87 11.07 -5.32 -12.03
CA HIS A 87 12.05 -5.09 -10.98
C HIS A 87 11.79 -3.71 -10.36
N PRO A 88 10.99 -3.64 -9.27
CA PRO A 88 10.84 -2.43 -8.47
C PRO A 88 12.19 -1.89 -7.98
N PRO A 89 12.27 -0.61 -7.57
CA PRO A 89 13.46 -0.04 -6.96
C PRO A 89 13.96 -0.85 -5.74
N PRO A 90 15.25 -0.85 -5.41
CA PRO A 90 15.73 -1.50 -4.18
C PRO A 90 15.07 -0.94 -2.91
N PRO A 91 14.93 -1.74 -1.82
CA PRO A 91 14.24 -1.36 -0.57
C PRO A 91 14.68 -0.03 0.01
N TYR A 92 15.99 0.19 0.09
CA TYR A 92 16.60 1.39 0.65
C TYR A 92 16.28 2.65 -0.17
N GLN A 93 15.82 2.53 -1.41
CA GLN A 93 15.38 3.66 -2.24
C GLN A 93 13.90 3.96 -2.13
N VAL A 94 13.07 3.02 -1.63
CA VAL A 94 11.61 3.15 -1.66
C VAL A 94 11.15 4.41 -0.91
N SER A 95 11.65 4.62 0.30
CA SER A 95 11.23 5.78 1.11
C SER A 95 11.57 7.12 0.46
N GLN A 96 12.76 7.23 -0.16
CA GLN A 96 13.16 8.45 -0.86
C GLN A 96 12.30 8.70 -2.09
N ARG A 97 12.08 7.66 -2.91
CA ARG A 97 11.27 7.78 -4.12
C ARG A 97 9.81 8.14 -3.81
N MET A 98 9.26 7.63 -2.71
CA MET A 98 7.91 7.99 -2.27
C MET A 98 7.84 9.45 -1.81
N ARG A 99 8.85 9.95 -1.08
CA ARG A 99 8.95 11.38 -0.74
C ARG A 99 8.97 12.26 -1.99
N ASP A 100 9.82 11.91 -2.95
CA ASP A 100 9.94 12.67 -4.21
C ASP A 100 8.61 12.65 -4.98
N TYR A 101 7.93 11.50 -5.02
CA TYR A 101 6.62 11.35 -5.64
C TYR A 101 5.55 12.24 -4.99
N PHE A 102 5.44 12.24 -3.65
CA PHE A 102 4.48 13.11 -2.96
C PHE A 102 4.85 14.59 -3.09
N GLY A 103 6.13 14.93 -3.18
CA GLY A 103 6.58 16.29 -3.50
C GLY A 103 6.07 16.77 -4.85
N ASP A 104 6.24 15.97 -5.90
CA ASP A 104 5.70 16.26 -7.24
C ASP A 104 4.17 16.36 -7.22
N LEU A 105 3.51 15.40 -6.56
CA LEU A 105 2.05 15.36 -6.46
C LEU A 105 1.47 16.62 -5.81
N ASN A 106 2.05 17.07 -4.68
CA ASN A 106 1.60 18.29 -4.00
C ASN A 106 1.90 19.55 -4.83
N ALA A 107 3.03 19.60 -5.54
CA ALA A 107 3.33 20.70 -6.45
C ALA A 107 2.27 20.81 -7.57
N ARG A 108 1.85 19.69 -8.12
CA ARG A 108 0.78 19.62 -9.13
C ARG A 108 -0.57 20.03 -8.55
N PHE A 109 -0.94 19.57 -7.36
CA PHE A 109 -2.18 20.01 -6.71
C PHE A 109 -2.20 21.51 -6.43
N THR A 110 -1.10 22.07 -5.93
CA THR A 110 -0.98 23.51 -5.67
C THR A 110 -1.13 24.33 -6.97
N ALA A 111 -0.57 23.85 -8.08
CA ALA A 111 -0.73 24.50 -9.37
C ALA A 111 -2.18 24.46 -9.87
N LEU A 112 -2.91 23.38 -9.60
CA LEU A 112 -4.33 23.23 -9.95
C LEU A 112 -5.25 24.12 -9.11
N ASP A 113 -4.97 24.31 -7.82
CA ASP A 113 -5.76 25.22 -6.98
C ASP A 113 -5.60 26.70 -7.38
N GLY A 114 -4.46 27.05 -7.99
CA GLY A 114 -4.17 28.39 -8.49
C GLY A 114 -4.79 28.73 -9.85
N GLU A 115 -5.17 27.73 -10.64
CA GLU A 115 -5.74 27.88 -11.99
C GLU A 115 -7.08 27.14 -12.07
N ASN A 116 -8.20 27.83 -12.32
CA ASN A 116 -9.45 27.17 -12.74
C ASN A 116 -9.24 26.45 -14.09
N ASN A 117 -8.66 25.25 -14.07
CA ASN A 117 -8.15 24.59 -15.26
C ASN A 117 -8.94 23.31 -15.58
N PRO A 118 -9.61 23.22 -16.75
CA PRO A 118 -10.44 22.07 -17.15
C PRO A 118 -9.66 20.76 -17.45
N LEU A 119 -8.33 20.74 -17.29
CA LEU A 119 -7.45 19.60 -17.61
C LEU A 119 -7.49 18.44 -16.60
N LEU A 120 -8.28 18.54 -15.53
CA LEU A 120 -8.43 17.46 -14.53
C LEU A 120 -8.96 16.14 -15.10
N LEU A 121 -9.63 16.15 -16.27
CA LEU A 121 -10.15 14.94 -16.92
C LEU A 121 -9.09 14.18 -17.75
N GLU A 122 -8.02 14.81 -18.21
CA GLU A 122 -7.01 14.16 -19.06
C GLU A 122 -5.91 13.45 -18.25
N LEU A 123 -5.69 13.84 -16.99
CA LEU A 123 -4.62 13.27 -16.15
C LEU A 123 -5.00 11.98 -15.40
N THR A 124 -6.29 11.61 -15.39
CA THR A 124 -6.77 10.35 -14.81
C THR A 124 -7.11 9.27 -15.86
N GLY A 125 -6.84 9.53 -17.14
CA GLY A 125 -7.09 8.60 -18.24
C GLY A 125 -5.89 8.47 -19.18
N GLY A 126 -5.07 7.44 -18.95
CA GLY A 126 -3.96 7.03 -19.83
C GLY A 126 -3.35 5.73 -19.38
#